data_AF-A0A2T5RF27-F1
#
_entry.id   AF-A0A2T5RF27-F1
#
_cell.length_a   1.000
_cell.length_b   1.000
_cell.length_c   1.000
_cell.angle_alpha   90.00
_cell.angle_beta   90.00
_cell.angle_gamma   90.00
#
_symmetry.space_group_name_H-M   'P 1'
#
loop_
_entity.id
_entity.type
_entity.pdbx_description
1 polymer ?
#
loop_
_entity_poly.entity_id
_entity_poly.type
_entity_poly.pdbx_seq_one_letter_code
_entity_poly.pdbx_strand_id
1 'polypeptide(L)'
;MKIDGEEEAVGMIALDRDDRLIGVVELMRGGDALQNIGTDDLFYKALRLEAYYIILGYNKADGLKVSSDDYEFNEFLVEEAKKFRIKIKDNLIISGRDYISIN
;
A
#
# COMPACT_ATOMS: atom_id res chain seq x y z
N MET A 1 -19.83 3.40 -3.38
CA MET A 1 -18.57 3.89 -3.97
C MET A 1 -18.55 3.40 -5.40
N LYS A 2 -18.80 4.29 -6.36
CA LYS A 2 -18.78 3.97 -7.80
C LYS A 2 -17.44 4.46 -8.33
N ILE A 3 -16.70 3.58 -8.98
CA ILE A 3 -15.43 3.89 -9.66
C ILE A 3 -15.79 3.96 -11.15
N ASP A 4 -16.20 5.13 -11.62
CA ASP A 4 -16.46 5.40 -13.04
C ASP A 4 -15.25 6.20 -13.58
N GLY A 5 -14.31 5.52 -14.25
CA GLY A 5 -13.07 6.07 -14.79
C GLY A 5 -11.92 6.04 -13.77
N GLU A 6 -11.02 5.06 -13.91
CA GLU A 6 -10.10 4.51 -12.88
C GLU A 6 -9.20 5.54 -12.18
N GLU A 7 -9.75 6.24 -11.19
CA GLU A 7 -8.95 7.04 -10.26
C GLU A 7 -8.04 6.12 -9.46
N GLU A 8 -6.74 6.36 -9.52
CA GLU A 8 -5.76 5.60 -8.75
C GLU A 8 -5.97 5.87 -7.26
N ALA A 9 -5.83 4.83 -6.46
CA ALA A 9 -5.93 4.88 -5.03
C ALA A 9 -4.88 3.96 -4.41
N VAL A 10 -4.37 4.41 -3.27
CA VAL A 10 -3.42 3.65 -2.44
C VAL A 10 -4.04 3.50 -1.07
N GLY A 11 -4.10 2.27 -0.59
CA GLY A 11 -4.59 1.93 0.73
C GLY A 11 -3.65 1.01 1.48
N MET A 12 -3.83 0.97 2.79
CA MET A 12 -3.09 0.10 3.69
C MET A 12 -4.05 -0.71 4.53
N ILE A 13 -3.74 -1.99 4.65
CA ILE A 13 -4.28 -2.88 5.67
C ILE A 13 -3.25 -2.96 6.79
N ALA A 14 -3.64 -2.56 7.99
CA ALA A 14 -2.83 -2.66 9.19
C ALA A 14 -3.22 -3.93 9.97
N LEU A 15 -2.22 -4.68 10.43
CA LEU A 15 -2.40 -5.91 11.20
C LEU A 15 -1.61 -5.87 12.51
N ASP A 16 -2.13 -6.54 13.53
CA ASP A 16 -1.40 -6.79 14.79
C ASP A 16 -0.36 -7.94 14.65
N ARG A 17 0.30 -8.31 15.75
CA ARG A 17 1.30 -9.40 15.78
C ARG A 17 0.75 -10.79 15.50
N ASP A 18 -0.55 -10.99 15.65
CA ASP A 18 -1.25 -12.25 15.44
C ASP A 18 -1.95 -12.26 14.06
N ASP A 19 -1.56 -11.38 13.14
CA ASP A 19 -2.15 -11.18 11.81
C ASP A 19 -3.62 -10.76 11.82
N ARG A 20 -4.12 -10.20 12.92
CA ARG A 20 -5.51 -9.73 13.00
C ARG A 20 -5.62 -8.33 12.42
N LEU A 21 -6.69 -8.12 11.66
CA LEU A 21 -7.03 -6.81 11.11
C LEU A 21 -7.30 -5.81 12.24
N ILE A 22 -6.54 -4.72 12.25
CA ILE A 22 -6.73 -3.59 13.18
C ILE A 22 -7.22 -2.34 12.45
N GLY A 23 -7.02 -2.24 11.13
CA GLY A 23 -7.53 -1.11 10.36
C GLY A 23 -7.31 -1.23 8.85
N VAL A 24 -8.16 -0.52 8.11
CA VAL A 24 -7.99 -0.28 6.66
C VAL A 24 -8.02 1.22 6.45
N VAL A 25 -7.02 1.75 5.76
CA VAL A 25 -6.82 3.19 5.59
C VAL A 25 -6.61 3.50 4.13
N GLU A 26 -7.41 4.44 3.60
CA GLU A 26 -7.09 5.10 2.32
C GLU A 26 -5.99 6.14 2.59
N LEU A 27 -4.88 6.02 1.87
CA LEU A 27 -3.72 6.88 2.04
C LEU A 27 -3.72 8.00 1.01
N MET A 28 -4.06 7.67 -0.23
CA MET A 28 -4.12 8.63 -1.32
C MET A 28 -5.14 8.18 -2.37
N ARG A 29 -5.72 9.17 -3.06
CA ARG A 29 -6.60 9.02 -4.21
C ARG A 29 -6.35 10.16 -5.20
N GLY A 30 -6.35 9.87 -6.48
CA GLY A 30 -6.13 10.83 -7.56
C GLY A 30 -5.12 10.33 -8.59
N GLY A 31 -4.71 11.18 -9.52
CA GLY A 31 -3.67 10.82 -10.50
C GLY A 31 -2.29 10.64 -9.84
N ASP A 32 -1.56 9.62 -10.26
CA ASP A 32 -0.23 9.28 -9.74
C ASP A 32 -0.24 9.08 -8.21
N ALA A 33 -1.26 8.38 -7.70
CA ALA A 33 -1.52 8.30 -6.27
C ALA A 33 -0.36 7.63 -5.49
N LEU A 34 0.31 6.66 -6.11
CA LEU A 34 1.46 5.98 -5.52
C LEU A 34 2.69 6.89 -5.46
N GLN A 35 2.90 7.74 -6.45
CA GLN A 35 4.05 8.64 -6.50
C GLN A 35 3.87 9.82 -5.54
N ASN A 36 2.63 10.22 -5.29
CA ASN A 36 2.29 11.36 -4.45
C ASN A 36 2.12 11.00 -2.96
N ILE A 37 2.14 9.71 -2.60
CA ILE A 37 2.00 9.30 -1.21
C ILE A 37 3.21 9.75 -0.39
N GLY A 38 2.98 10.59 0.62
CA GLY A 38 3.98 10.90 1.62
C GLY A 38 4.27 9.64 2.45
N THR A 39 5.42 9.01 2.27
CA THR A 39 5.77 7.74 2.92
C THR A 39 5.86 7.88 4.43
N ASP A 40 6.25 9.05 4.93
CA ASP A 40 6.18 9.39 6.35
C ASP A 40 4.74 9.33 6.88
N ASP A 41 3.76 9.85 6.13
CA ASP A 41 2.35 9.85 6.53
C ASP A 41 1.76 8.44 6.57
N LEU A 42 2.18 7.56 5.65
CA LEU A 42 1.85 6.13 5.67
C LEU A 42 2.32 5.48 6.98
N PHE A 43 3.60 5.62 7.34
CA PHE A 43 4.14 4.98 8.54
C PHE A 43 3.63 5.62 9.82
N TYR A 44 3.39 6.93 9.86
CA TYR A 44 2.75 7.57 11.00
C TYR A 44 1.32 7.09 11.21
N LYS A 45 0.54 6.85 10.15
CA LYS A 45 -0.80 6.23 10.27
C LYS A 45 -0.71 4.79 10.77
N ALA A 46 0.24 4.01 10.27
CA ALA A 46 0.46 2.64 10.73
C ALA A 46 0.83 2.60 12.23
N LEU A 47 1.74 3.48 12.67
CA LEU A 47 2.11 3.61 14.08
C LEU A 47 0.93 4.03 14.96
N ARG A 48 0.09 4.97 14.51
CA ARG A 48 -1.11 5.41 15.25
C ARG A 48 -2.12 4.28 15.44
N LEU A 49 -2.14 3.31 14.53
CA LEU A 49 -2.96 2.11 14.62
C LEU A 49 -2.27 1.00 15.44
N GLU A 50 -1.05 1.22 15.92
CA GLU A 50 -0.21 0.21 16.59
C GLU A 50 0.07 -1.02 15.70
N ALA A 51 0.19 -0.78 14.39
CA ALA A 51 0.42 -1.84 13.42
C ALA A 51 1.78 -2.52 13.62
N TYR A 52 1.76 -3.85 13.53
CA TYR A 52 2.96 -4.66 13.49
C TYR A 52 3.28 -5.11 12.07
N TYR A 53 2.26 -5.47 11.30
CA TYR A 53 2.38 -5.69 9.86
C TYR A 53 1.53 -4.70 9.07
N ILE A 54 1.97 -4.39 7.86
CA ILE A 54 1.14 -3.71 6.88
C ILE A 54 1.13 -4.47 5.55
N ILE A 55 -0.01 -4.43 4.87
CA ILE A 55 -0.14 -4.78 3.46
C ILE A 55 -0.51 -3.50 2.73
N LEU A 56 0.29 -3.11 1.74
CA LEU A 56 -0.05 -2.00 0.86
C LEU A 56 -0.83 -2.53 -0.34
N GLY A 57 -1.85 -1.81 -0.76
CA GLY A 57 -2.63 -2.15 -1.95
C GLY A 57 -2.93 -0.91 -2.76
N TYR A 58 -2.70 -0.96 -4.06
CA TYR A 58 -2.97 0.14 -4.97
C TYR A 58 -3.48 -0.33 -6.33
N ASN A 59 -4.21 0.53 -7.02
CA ASN A 59 -4.57 0.33 -8.43
C ASN A 59 -3.79 1.32 -9.31
N LYS A 60 -3.50 0.87 -10.53
CA LYS A 60 -2.88 1.68 -11.58
C LYS A 60 -3.86 1.87 -12.73
N ALA A 61 -3.81 3.01 -13.40
CA ALA A 61 -4.65 3.28 -14.56
C ALA A 61 -4.40 2.32 -15.74
N ASP A 62 -3.24 1.65 -15.78
CA ASP A 62 -2.89 0.65 -16.79
C ASP A 62 -3.17 -0.80 -16.33
N GLY A 63 -3.84 -0.97 -15.19
CA GLY A 63 -4.29 -2.24 -14.63
C GLY A 63 -3.18 -3.05 -13.95
N LEU A 64 -3.18 -4.37 -14.17
CA LEU A 64 -2.20 -5.30 -13.58
C LEU A 64 -0.91 -5.36 -14.39
N LYS A 65 -0.22 -4.22 -14.50
CA LYS A 65 1.11 -4.14 -15.12
C LYS A 65 2.14 -3.77 -14.08
N VAL A 66 3.14 -4.61 -13.95
CA VAL A 66 4.32 -4.38 -13.11
C VAL A 66 5.40 -3.71 -13.95
N SER A 67 6.02 -2.67 -13.44
CA SER A 67 7.23 -2.03 -13.98
C SER A 67 8.42 -2.19 -13.03
N SER A 68 9.60 -1.76 -13.47
CA SER A 68 10.78 -1.60 -12.59
C SER A 68 10.46 -0.73 -11.38
N ASP A 69 9.69 0.33 -11.58
CA ASP A 69 9.38 1.32 -10.55
C ASP A 69 8.53 0.70 -9.41
N ASP A 70 7.68 -0.27 -9.72
CA ASP A 70 6.92 -1.01 -8.70
C ASP A 70 7.86 -1.82 -7.78
N TYR A 71 8.91 -2.44 -8.34
CA TYR A 71 9.91 -3.16 -7.56
C TYR A 71 10.82 -2.20 -6.76
N GLU A 72 11.28 -1.13 -7.38
CA GLU A 72 12.09 -0.09 -6.70
C GLU A 72 11.33 0.53 -5.53
N PHE A 73 10.04 0.82 -5.73
CA PHE A 73 9.17 1.29 -4.66
C PHE A 73 9.00 0.25 -3.56
N ASN A 74 8.81 -1.02 -3.90
CA ASN A 74 8.69 -2.09 -2.91
C ASN A 74 9.96 -2.22 -2.05
N GLU A 75 11.14 -2.19 -2.68
CA GLU A 75 12.43 -2.21 -1.96
C GLU A 75 12.55 -1.00 -1.02
N PHE A 76 12.25 0.20 -1.52
CA PHE A 76 12.23 1.42 -0.72
C PHE A 76 11.27 1.31 0.48
N LEU A 77 10.04 0.84 0.25
CA LEU A 77 9.02 0.68 1.29
C LEU A 77 9.49 -0.28 2.38
N VAL A 78 10.09 -1.42 2.00
CA VAL A 78 10.65 -2.41 2.92
C VAL A 78 11.78 -1.83 3.76
N GLU A 79 12.68 -1.04 3.17
CA GLU A 79 13.77 -0.38 3.90
C GLU A 79 13.26 0.68 4.88
N GLU A 80 12.31 1.51 4.47
CA GLU A 80 11.72 2.53 5.35
C GLU A 80 10.95 1.90 6.52
N ALA A 81 10.20 0.82 6.28
CA ALA A 81 9.44 0.13 7.32
C ALA A 81 10.32 -0.34 8.49
N LYS A 82 11.59 -0.72 8.21
CA LYS A 82 12.56 -1.11 9.24
C LYS A 82 12.82 0.01 10.24
N LYS A 83 12.82 1.27 9.80
CA LYS A 83 13.03 2.45 10.68
C LYS A 83 11.91 2.58 11.71
N PHE A 84 10.69 2.22 11.32
CA PHE A 84 9.50 2.26 12.17
C PHE A 84 9.22 0.96 12.92
N ARG A 85 10.05 -0.09 12.72
CA ARG A 85 9.85 -1.45 13.26
C ARG A 85 8.52 -2.07 12.84
N ILE A 86 8.02 -1.70 11.68
CA ILE A 86 6.84 -2.27 11.02
C ILE A 86 7.34 -3.26 9.96
N LYS A 87 6.61 -4.35 9.76
CA LYS A 87 6.93 -5.35 8.73
C LYS A 87 5.97 -5.20 7.54
N ILE A 88 6.51 -5.08 6.33
CA ILE A 88 5.72 -5.21 5.12
C ILE A 88 5.41 -6.69 4.93
N LYS A 89 4.13 -7.04 4.84
CA LYS A 89 3.69 -8.42 4.60
C LYS A 89 3.44 -8.69 3.13
N ASP A 90 2.96 -7.68 2.41
CA ASP A 90 2.82 -7.71 0.97
C ASP A 90 2.65 -6.30 0.41
N ASN A 91 2.90 -6.16 -0.89
CA ASN A 91 2.60 -4.97 -1.67
C ASN A 91 1.83 -5.41 -2.94
N LEU A 92 0.58 -4.94 -3.07
CA LEU A 92 -0.39 -5.49 -4.01
C LEU A 92 -0.79 -4.46 -5.06
N ILE A 93 -0.67 -4.83 -6.33
CA ILE A 93 -1.37 -4.14 -7.43
C ILE A 93 -2.72 -4.83 -7.63
N ILE A 94 -3.81 -4.07 -7.57
CA ILE A 94 -5.18 -4.62 -7.58
C ILE A 94 -5.95 -4.06 -8.78
N SER A 95 -6.67 -4.93 -9.50
CA SER A 95 -7.58 -4.53 -10.56
C SER A 95 -8.78 -5.47 -10.64
N GLY A 96 -9.98 -4.94 -10.42
CA GLY A 96 -11.21 -5.72 -10.48
C GLY A 96 -11.23 -6.88 -9.47
N ARG A 97 -11.07 -8.12 -9.96
CA ARG A 97 -11.08 -9.35 -9.15
C ARG A 97 -9.70 -10.02 -9.04
N ASP A 98 -8.69 -9.43 -9.67
CA ASP A 98 -7.35 -9.97 -9.76
C ASP A 98 -6.35 -9.03 -9.07
N TYR A 99 -5.20 -9.58 -8.69
CA TYR A 99 -4.12 -8.83 -8.08
C TYR A 99 -2.76 -9.43 -8.43
N ILE A 100 -1.71 -8.61 -8.32
CA ILE A 100 -0.31 -9.04 -8.36
C ILE A 100 0.34 -8.68 -7.01
N SER A 101 1.07 -9.64 -6.44
CA SER A 101 1.93 -9.43 -5.28
C SER A 101 3.36 -9.13 -5.74
N ILE A 102 3.97 -8.09 -5.16
CA ILE A 102 5.34 -7.61 -5.48
C ILE A 102 6.38 -8.11 -4.46
N ASN A 103 5.99 -8.96 -3.49
CA ASN A 103 6.86 -9.51 -2.45
C ASN A 103 8.19 -10.10 -2.96
#